data_AF-A0A8C7Y9D4-F1
#
_entry.id   AF-A0A8C7Y9D4-F1
#
_cell.length_a   1.000
_cell.length_b   1.000
_cell.length_c   1.000
_cell.angle_alpha   90.00
_cell.angle_beta   90.00
_cell.angle_gamma   90.00
#
_symmetry.space_group_name_H-M   'P 1'
#
loop_
_entity.id
_entity.type
_entity.pdbx_description
1 polymer ?
#
loop_
_entity_poly.entity_id
_entity_poly.type
_entity_poly.pdbx_seq_one_letter_code
_entity_poly.pdbx_strand_id
1 'polypeptide(L)'
;MTFVAPPGYQPVYNPRIPYLGPIHGGLREGMAIYIQGSIPKDISRFHVNLRCNESASGDIALHFNPRFDGLDKVVFNSYRNGSWESEEKVRSMPFTAGQAFETVVRVRPNDKDAKMKYQECNKIVKQKAFERAIASDETKKSVVDSLDIESMTIEDDYAGPKLEDGKVTVSFMTDMMEWFKEQKKLHRKCAYQILVQVKDVLSKLPSLVEITLKETDKLTICGDTHGQYYDLLNIFKLNGLPSDANPYLFNGDFVDRGSFSLEVILTLFGFKLLYPDNFHLLRGNHETDNMNQMYGFEGEVKAKYTAQMFQLFSEVFQWLPLAQCINTKVLVMHGGLFSEDGVTLDDIRKIDRNRQPPDSGPMCDLLWSDPQPQNGRSVSKRGVSCQFGPDVTESFLEKNKLDYIIRSHEVKAEGYEVTHSGKCITVFSAPNYCDQMGNKGAYIHLRGSDLKPEFHQFTAVVSVLLYLIFLAVCSDPELVGETYRNAAPSKLKSCLFFGGIGRTNMIQVVGSKQERDSQTSEATVTHAYV
;
A
#
# COMPACT_ATOMS: atom_id res chain seq x y z
N MET A 1 -14.24 18.64 -31.48
CA MET A 1 -13.78 18.09 -32.78
C MET A 1 -14.77 17.03 -33.20
N THR A 2 -15.35 17.11 -34.40
CA THR A 2 -16.21 16.06 -34.96
C THR A 2 -15.32 14.91 -35.43
N PHE A 3 -15.46 13.76 -34.79
CA PHE A 3 -14.73 12.54 -35.14
C PHE A 3 -15.28 11.94 -36.44
N VAL A 4 -14.40 11.42 -37.30
CA VAL A 4 -14.75 10.76 -38.57
C VAL A 4 -14.46 9.27 -38.43
N ALA A 5 -15.48 8.42 -38.61
CA ALA A 5 -15.34 6.97 -38.45
C ALA A 5 -14.48 6.34 -39.58
N PRO A 6 -13.74 5.25 -39.31
CA PRO A 6 -13.02 4.50 -40.33
C PRO A 6 -13.96 3.94 -41.42
N PRO A 7 -13.51 3.83 -42.69
CA PRO A 7 -14.32 3.27 -43.76
C PRO A 7 -14.79 1.83 -43.47
N GLY A 8 -16.10 1.57 -43.60
CA GLY A 8 -16.69 0.23 -43.48
C GLY A 8 -17.47 -0.06 -42.19
N TYR A 9 -17.46 0.86 -41.22
CA TYR A 9 -18.27 0.74 -40.00
C TYR A 9 -19.43 1.74 -40.04
N GLN A 10 -20.67 1.25 -39.94
CA GLN A 10 -21.86 2.11 -39.91
C GLN A 10 -22.10 2.61 -38.48
N PRO A 11 -21.92 3.90 -38.22
CA PRO A 11 -22.05 4.40 -36.87
C PRO A 11 -23.54 4.53 -36.49
N VAL A 12 -23.98 4.05 -35.32
CA VAL A 12 -25.34 4.28 -34.80
C VAL A 12 -25.44 5.66 -34.13
N TYR A 13 -26.17 6.58 -34.77
CA TYR A 13 -26.40 7.94 -34.30
C TYR A 13 -27.75 8.07 -33.60
N ASN A 14 -27.77 8.74 -32.45
CA ASN A 14 -28.95 9.04 -31.64
C ASN A 14 -29.90 7.84 -31.44
N PRO A 15 -29.40 6.68 -30.97
CA PRO A 15 -30.27 5.53 -30.71
C PRO A 15 -31.33 5.86 -29.65
N ARG A 16 -32.55 5.34 -29.83
CA ARG A 16 -33.56 5.36 -28.76
C ARG A 16 -33.10 4.45 -27.63
N ILE A 17 -33.11 4.97 -26.40
CA ILE A 17 -32.77 4.23 -25.18
C ILE A 17 -34.05 3.69 -24.51
N PRO A 18 -34.12 2.42 -24.08
CA PRO A 18 -33.05 1.42 -24.11
C PRO A 18 -32.70 0.97 -25.54
N TYR A 19 -31.40 0.97 -25.84
CA TYR A 19 -30.88 0.50 -27.12
C TYR A 19 -30.42 -0.93 -26.97
N LEU A 20 -30.75 -1.78 -27.93
CA LEU A 20 -30.18 -3.11 -28.10
C LEU A 20 -29.83 -3.25 -29.58
N GLY A 21 -28.57 -3.51 -29.89
CA GLY A 21 -28.11 -3.64 -31.26
C GLY A 21 -27.02 -4.69 -31.42
N PRO A 22 -26.86 -5.23 -32.63
CA PRO A 22 -25.83 -6.22 -32.90
C PRO A 22 -24.42 -5.59 -32.94
N ILE A 23 -23.46 -6.32 -32.41
CA ILE A 23 -22.03 -6.13 -32.64
C ILE A 23 -21.70 -6.94 -33.90
N HIS A 24 -21.74 -6.28 -35.06
CA HIS A 24 -21.54 -6.95 -36.35
C HIS A 24 -20.17 -7.64 -36.43
N GLY A 25 -20.19 -8.94 -36.69
CA GLY A 25 -18.98 -9.79 -36.68
C GLY A 25 -18.63 -10.37 -35.30
N GLY A 26 -19.37 -10.04 -34.24
CA GLY A 26 -19.07 -10.40 -32.86
C GLY A 26 -17.92 -9.59 -32.27
N LEU A 27 -17.76 -9.63 -30.96
CA LEU A 27 -16.63 -8.98 -30.28
C LEU A 27 -15.34 -9.73 -30.61
N ARG A 28 -14.30 -9.07 -31.14
CA ARG A 28 -13.03 -9.72 -31.55
C ARG A 28 -11.83 -9.03 -30.95
N GLU A 29 -10.73 -9.77 -30.84
CA GLU A 29 -9.43 -9.23 -30.43
C GLU A 29 -9.04 -8.00 -31.27
N GLY A 30 -8.53 -6.96 -30.59
CA GLY A 30 -8.17 -5.69 -31.22
C GLY A 30 -9.33 -4.70 -31.39
N MET A 31 -10.58 -5.15 -31.25
CA MET A 31 -11.75 -4.25 -31.35
C MET A 31 -11.84 -3.30 -30.15
N ALA A 32 -12.40 -2.12 -30.41
CA ALA A 32 -12.68 -1.12 -29.40
C ALA A 32 -14.10 -0.60 -29.60
N ILE A 33 -14.96 -0.79 -28.60
CA ILE A 33 -16.31 -0.23 -28.59
C ILE A 33 -16.24 1.19 -28.05
N TYR A 34 -16.77 2.15 -28.80
CA TYR A 34 -16.83 3.56 -28.43
C TYR A 34 -18.27 3.95 -28.10
N ILE A 35 -18.45 4.58 -26.95
CA ILE A 35 -19.75 5.04 -26.45
C ILE A 35 -19.62 6.50 -26.05
N GLN A 36 -20.44 7.36 -26.63
CA GLN A 36 -20.51 8.77 -26.29
C GLN A 36 -21.95 9.19 -26.05
N GLY A 37 -22.16 10.03 -25.04
CA GLY A 37 -23.49 10.55 -24.73
C GLY A 37 -23.45 11.67 -23.71
N SER A 38 -24.63 12.13 -23.30
CA SER A 38 -24.80 13.06 -22.20
C SER A 38 -25.57 12.42 -21.06
N ILE A 39 -25.17 12.76 -19.85
CA ILE A 39 -25.76 12.25 -18.62
C ILE A 39 -26.81 13.27 -18.17
N PRO A 40 -28.10 12.89 -18.06
CA PRO A 40 -29.12 13.76 -17.49
C PRO A 40 -28.77 14.19 -16.06
N LYS A 41 -29.23 15.38 -15.64
CA LYS A 41 -28.96 15.89 -14.28
C LYS A 41 -29.64 15.08 -13.18
N ASP A 42 -30.73 14.39 -13.50
CA ASP A 42 -31.61 13.70 -12.56
C ASP A 42 -31.55 12.16 -12.71
N ILE A 43 -30.48 11.64 -13.31
CA ILE A 43 -30.26 10.20 -13.45
C ILE A 43 -29.78 9.59 -12.13
N SER A 44 -30.25 8.38 -11.80
CA SER A 44 -29.71 7.61 -10.66
C SER A 44 -28.72 6.54 -11.10
N ARG A 45 -28.81 6.05 -12.35
CA ARG A 45 -27.81 5.15 -12.95
C ARG A 45 -28.00 5.01 -14.46
N PHE A 46 -26.94 4.57 -15.14
CA PHE A 46 -27.06 3.97 -16.47
C PHE A 46 -26.23 2.70 -16.54
N HIS A 47 -26.49 1.85 -17.52
CA HIS A 47 -25.64 0.69 -17.75
C HIS A 47 -25.44 0.37 -19.23
N VAL A 48 -24.30 -0.25 -19.49
CA VAL A 48 -23.93 -0.82 -20.78
C VAL A 48 -23.70 -2.32 -20.56
N ASN A 49 -24.43 -3.15 -21.31
CA ASN A 49 -24.25 -4.60 -21.30
C ASN A 49 -23.65 -5.07 -22.62
N LEU A 50 -22.64 -5.94 -22.52
CA LEU A 50 -22.20 -6.76 -23.64
C LEU A 50 -22.85 -8.14 -23.49
N ARG A 51 -23.80 -8.48 -24.37
CA ARG A 51 -24.65 -9.67 -24.25
C ARG A 51 -24.26 -10.74 -25.25
N CYS A 52 -24.51 -12.00 -24.86
CA CYS A 52 -24.21 -13.18 -25.67
C CYS A 52 -25.35 -13.61 -26.61
N ASN A 53 -26.54 -13.02 -26.47
CA ASN A 53 -27.67 -13.23 -27.38
C ASN A 53 -28.75 -12.13 -27.19
N GLU A 54 -29.79 -12.18 -28.01
CA GLU A 54 -30.91 -11.21 -27.99
C GLU A 54 -31.93 -11.47 -26.88
N SER A 55 -32.03 -12.71 -26.36
CA SER A 55 -33.04 -13.10 -25.37
C SER A 55 -32.91 -12.28 -24.10
N ALA A 56 -34.03 -11.83 -23.50
CA ALA A 56 -34.04 -11.12 -22.22
C ALA A 56 -33.39 -11.92 -21.07
N SER A 57 -33.42 -13.25 -21.14
CA SER A 57 -32.77 -14.17 -20.18
C SER A 57 -31.32 -14.54 -20.55
N GLY A 58 -30.77 -13.96 -21.62
CA GLY A 58 -29.44 -14.26 -22.12
C GLY A 58 -28.31 -13.78 -21.21
N ASP A 59 -27.20 -14.51 -21.25
CA ASP A 59 -26.00 -14.16 -20.49
C ASP A 59 -25.47 -12.77 -20.85
N ILE A 60 -25.02 -12.05 -19.82
CA ILE A 60 -24.36 -10.77 -19.92
C ILE A 60 -22.89 -10.99 -19.58
N ALA A 61 -22.03 -10.88 -20.60
CA ALA A 61 -20.60 -11.03 -20.44
C ALA A 61 -20.04 -9.92 -19.53
N LEU A 62 -20.38 -8.66 -19.84
CA LEU A 62 -19.98 -7.49 -19.06
C LEU A 62 -21.18 -6.59 -18.80
N HIS A 63 -21.45 -6.31 -17.53
CA HIS A 63 -22.37 -5.29 -17.05
C HIS A 63 -21.55 -4.14 -16.48
N PHE A 64 -21.58 -3.00 -17.16
CA PHE A 64 -20.95 -1.75 -16.74
C PHE A 64 -22.03 -0.79 -16.26
N ASN A 65 -22.03 -0.42 -14.98
CA ASN A 65 -23.14 0.30 -14.38
C ASN A 65 -22.70 1.41 -13.40
N PRO A 66 -22.48 2.63 -13.90
CA PRO A 66 -22.38 3.83 -13.08
C PRO A 66 -23.68 4.12 -12.31
N ARG A 67 -23.56 4.37 -11.00
CA ARG A 67 -24.66 4.70 -10.08
C ARG A 67 -24.37 6.04 -9.41
N PHE A 68 -25.37 6.92 -9.41
CA PHE A 68 -25.39 8.28 -8.85
C PHE A 68 -26.37 8.30 -7.67
N ASP A 69 -26.07 7.51 -6.64
CA ASP A 69 -26.96 7.21 -5.52
C ASP A 69 -26.46 7.81 -4.18
N GLY A 70 -25.62 8.85 -4.24
CA GLY A 70 -25.01 9.50 -3.07
C GLY A 70 -23.75 8.81 -2.56
N LEU A 71 -23.52 7.56 -2.95
CA LEU A 71 -22.24 6.86 -2.86
C LEU A 71 -21.77 6.50 -4.27
N ASP A 72 -21.57 7.54 -5.07
CA ASP A 72 -21.28 7.46 -6.49
C ASP A 72 -20.18 6.44 -6.78
N LYS A 73 -20.51 5.50 -7.65
CA LYS A 73 -19.68 4.32 -7.91
C LYS A 73 -19.96 3.76 -9.29
N VAL A 74 -18.94 3.15 -9.86
CA VAL A 74 -19.06 2.32 -11.06
C VAL A 74 -19.10 0.86 -10.64
N VAL A 75 -20.20 0.18 -10.98
CA VAL A 75 -20.38 -1.24 -10.70
C VAL A 75 -20.06 -2.06 -11.94
N PHE A 76 -19.29 -3.13 -11.76
CA PHE A 76 -19.00 -4.13 -12.78
C PHE A 76 -19.58 -5.47 -12.35
N ASN A 77 -20.29 -6.14 -13.26
CA ASN A 77 -20.83 -7.48 -13.00
C ASN A 77 -20.96 -8.34 -14.26
N SER A 78 -21.40 -9.59 -14.10
CA SER A 78 -21.78 -10.53 -15.16
C SER A 78 -23.06 -11.27 -14.75
N TYR A 79 -23.88 -11.65 -15.74
CA TYR A 79 -25.09 -12.45 -15.54
C TYR A 79 -24.94 -13.77 -16.30
N ARG A 80 -25.03 -14.89 -15.60
CA ARG A 80 -24.78 -16.23 -16.16
C ARG A 80 -25.75 -17.26 -15.60
N ASN A 81 -26.21 -18.16 -16.46
CA ASN A 81 -27.07 -19.28 -16.07
C ASN A 81 -28.28 -18.87 -15.22
N GLY A 82 -28.87 -17.71 -15.53
CA GLY A 82 -30.03 -17.19 -14.80
C GLY A 82 -29.73 -16.47 -13.48
N SER A 83 -28.47 -16.15 -13.18
CA SER A 83 -28.09 -15.47 -11.92
C SER A 83 -27.00 -14.39 -12.11
N TRP A 84 -27.05 -13.35 -11.29
CA TRP A 84 -25.99 -12.34 -11.19
C TRP A 84 -24.83 -12.86 -10.35
N GLU A 85 -23.61 -12.59 -10.79
CA GLU A 85 -22.42 -12.83 -9.98
C GLU A 85 -22.22 -11.71 -8.93
N SER A 86 -21.15 -11.81 -8.12
CA SER A 86 -20.78 -10.79 -7.14
C SER A 86 -20.38 -9.47 -7.82
N GLU A 87 -20.90 -8.34 -7.35
CA GLU A 87 -20.56 -7.01 -7.85
C GLU A 87 -19.12 -6.60 -7.50
N GLU A 88 -18.40 -6.02 -8.46
CA GLU A 88 -17.18 -5.27 -8.21
C GLU A 88 -17.50 -3.76 -8.26
N LYS A 89 -17.08 -3.01 -7.25
CA LYS A 89 -17.45 -1.59 -7.08
C LYS A 89 -16.21 -0.72 -7.08
N VAL A 90 -16.14 0.22 -8.03
CA VAL A 90 -15.08 1.23 -8.11
C VAL A 90 -15.66 2.55 -7.64
N ARG A 91 -15.12 3.11 -6.55
CA ARG A 91 -15.59 4.38 -5.96
C ARG A 91 -15.04 5.63 -6.66
N SER A 92 -14.07 5.46 -7.56
CA SER A 92 -13.69 6.53 -8.48
C SER A 92 -14.78 6.67 -9.54
N MET A 93 -15.58 7.73 -9.45
CA MET A 93 -16.66 8.01 -10.40
C MET A 93 -16.17 9.00 -11.48
N PRO A 94 -15.88 8.55 -12.72
CA PRO A 94 -15.42 9.43 -13.79
C PRO A 94 -16.57 10.14 -14.52
N PHE A 95 -17.81 9.94 -14.07
CA PHE A 95 -19.02 10.46 -14.69
C PHE A 95 -19.66 11.49 -13.77
N THR A 96 -20.15 12.57 -14.36
CA THR A 96 -20.85 13.63 -13.64
C THR A 96 -22.24 13.81 -14.23
N ALA A 97 -23.28 13.78 -13.40
CA ALA A 97 -24.64 14.08 -13.84
C ALA A 97 -24.71 15.47 -14.48
N GLY A 98 -25.38 15.59 -15.63
CA GLY A 98 -25.44 16.83 -16.42
C GLY A 98 -24.27 17.05 -17.39
N GLN A 99 -23.26 16.18 -17.43
CA GLN A 99 -22.09 16.32 -18.31
C GLN A 99 -22.10 15.31 -19.47
N ALA A 100 -21.36 15.63 -20.53
CA ALA A 100 -21.07 14.68 -21.60
C ALA A 100 -20.03 13.65 -21.13
N PHE A 101 -20.07 12.45 -21.71
CA PHE A 101 -19.10 11.41 -21.44
C PHE A 101 -18.66 10.69 -22.72
N GLU A 102 -17.45 10.14 -22.65
CA GLU A 102 -16.89 9.23 -23.64
C GLU A 102 -16.33 8.00 -22.92
N THR A 103 -16.54 6.82 -23.48
CA THR A 103 -16.03 5.55 -22.94
C THR A 103 -15.57 4.65 -24.06
N VAL A 104 -14.42 3.99 -23.85
CA VAL A 104 -13.82 3.05 -24.79
C VAL A 104 -13.60 1.71 -24.10
N VAL A 105 -14.11 0.62 -24.70
CA VAL A 105 -13.89 -0.76 -24.23
C VAL A 105 -13.03 -1.49 -25.24
N ARG A 106 -11.78 -1.85 -24.89
CA ARG A 106 -10.84 -2.52 -25.81
C ARG A 106 -10.62 -3.99 -25.47
N VAL A 107 -10.61 -4.85 -26.48
CA VAL A 107 -10.50 -6.31 -26.37
C VAL A 107 -9.06 -6.76 -26.61
N ARG A 108 -8.35 -7.24 -25.57
CA ARG A 108 -6.95 -7.72 -25.69
C ARG A 108 -6.71 -9.06 -24.97
N PRO A 109 -7.11 -10.20 -25.54
CA PRO A 109 -6.89 -11.50 -24.94
C PRO A 109 -5.40 -11.90 -24.99
N ASN A 110 -4.64 -11.71 -26.07
CA ASN A 110 -3.24 -12.17 -26.06
C ASN A 110 -2.26 -11.23 -25.34
N ASP A 111 -2.77 -10.27 -24.57
CA ASP A 111 -1.96 -9.37 -23.76
C ASP A 111 -1.30 -10.16 -22.62
N LYS A 112 0.01 -10.40 -22.79
CA LYS A 112 0.82 -11.17 -21.84
C LYS A 112 0.79 -10.55 -20.45
N ASP A 113 0.79 -9.22 -20.35
CA ASP A 113 0.74 -8.48 -19.09
C ASP A 113 -0.61 -8.64 -18.40
N ALA A 114 -1.72 -8.53 -19.14
CA ALA A 114 -3.07 -8.75 -18.61
C ALA A 114 -3.26 -10.19 -18.10
N LYS A 115 -2.73 -11.18 -18.82
CA LYS A 115 -2.79 -12.60 -18.43
C LYS A 115 -1.96 -12.88 -17.18
N MET A 116 -0.72 -12.36 -17.10
CA MET A 116 0.13 -12.49 -15.92
C MET A 116 -0.53 -11.83 -14.69
N LYS A 117 -1.06 -10.60 -14.83
CA LYS A 117 -1.75 -9.90 -13.74
C LYS A 117 -3.03 -10.61 -13.28
N TYR A 118 -3.80 -11.23 -14.19
CA TYR A 118 -4.95 -12.04 -13.81
C TYR A 118 -4.55 -13.28 -13.02
N GLN A 119 -3.52 -14.00 -13.48
CA GLN A 119 -3.03 -15.20 -12.81
C GLN A 119 -2.52 -14.89 -11.40
N GLU A 120 -1.73 -13.82 -11.23
CA GLU A 120 -1.27 -13.37 -9.91
C GLU A 120 -2.42 -12.94 -9.01
N CYS A 121 -3.36 -12.14 -9.50
CA CYS A 121 -4.53 -11.74 -8.73
C CYS A 121 -5.36 -12.96 -8.27
N ASN A 122 -5.61 -13.93 -9.16
CA ASN A 122 -6.36 -15.13 -8.84
C ASN A 122 -5.63 -16.01 -7.80
N LYS A 123 -4.30 -16.08 -7.87
CA LYS A 123 -3.47 -16.77 -6.88
C LYS A 123 -3.61 -16.14 -5.49
N ILE A 124 -3.51 -14.81 -5.40
CA ILE A 124 -3.67 -14.06 -4.14
C ILE A 124 -5.10 -14.23 -3.59
N VAL A 125 -6.13 -14.12 -4.42
CA VAL A 125 -7.54 -14.28 -4.00
C VAL A 125 -7.79 -15.69 -3.44
N LYS A 126 -7.30 -16.74 -4.12
CA LYS A 126 -7.42 -18.12 -3.64
C LYS A 126 -6.69 -18.33 -2.31
N GLN A 127 -5.49 -17.78 -2.17
CA GLN A 127 -4.73 -17.85 -0.94
C GLN A 127 -5.47 -17.16 0.22
N LYS A 128 -5.96 -15.92 0.02
CA LYS A 128 -6.74 -15.20 1.03
C LYS A 128 -8.05 -15.89 1.39
N ALA A 129 -8.73 -16.49 0.41
CA ALA A 129 -9.95 -17.26 0.66
C ALA A 129 -9.65 -18.52 1.49
N PHE A 130 -8.55 -19.21 1.21
CA PHE A 130 -8.07 -20.34 2.00
C PHE A 130 -7.72 -19.91 3.43
N GLU A 131 -6.92 -18.85 3.59
CA GLU A 131 -6.54 -18.28 4.89
C GLU A 131 -7.76 -17.87 5.72
N ARG A 132 -8.77 -17.26 5.12
CA ARG A 132 -10.04 -16.94 5.80
C ARG A 132 -10.85 -18.18 6.18
N ALA A 133 -10.86 -19.21 5.34
CA ALA A 133 -11.59 -20.45 5.61
C ALA A 133 -10.96 -21.27 6.75
N ILE A 134 -9.65 -21.13 6.96
CA ILE A 134 -8.93 -21.78 8.08
C ILE A 134 -8.76 -20.88 9.31
N ALA A 135 -9.13 -19.60 9.22
CA ALA A 135 -9.13 -18.68 10.35
C ALA A 135 -10.28 -19.03 11.31
N SER A 136 -10.05 -20.05 12.13
CA SER A 136 -10.87 -20.35 13.32
C SER A 136 -10.32 -19.63 14.54
N ASP A 137 -11.15 -19.47 15.58
CA ASP A 137 -10.77 -18.88 16.89
C ASP A 137 -9.77 -19.73 17.70
N GLU A 138 -9.20 -20.79 17.12
CA GLU A 138 -8.09 -21.52 17.73
C GLU A 138 -6.80 -20.73 17.59
N THR A 139 -6.07 -20.58 18.71
CA THR A 139 -4.73 -19.99 18.79
C THR A 139 -3.86 -20.43 17.61
N LYS A 140 -3.59 -19.52 16.66
CA LYS A 140 -2.63 -19.75 15.56
C LYS A 140 -1.33 -20.27 16.17
N LYS A 141 -0.97 -21.52 15.86
CA LYS A 141 0.35 -22.06 16.18
C LYS A 141 1.38 -21.16 15.50
N SER A 142 2.37 -20.71 16.26
CA SER A 142 3.41 -19.83 15.73
C SER A 142 4.27 -20.64 14.77
N VAL A 143 4.77 -19.99 13.70
CA VAL A 143 5.81 -20.59 12.84
C VAL A 143 7.01 -21.06 13.66
N VAL A 144 7.32 -20.37 14.77
CA VAL A 144 8.39 -20.75 15.70
C VAL A 144 8.21 -22.18 16.23
N ASP A 145 6.98 -22.61 16.50
CA ASP A 145 6.69 -23.96 17.04
C ASP A 145 7.04 -25.09 16.04
N SER A 146 7.15 -24.73 14.75
CA SER A 146 7.51 -25.66 13.66
C SER A 146 8.98 -25.57 13.24
N LEU A 147 9.74 -24.62 13.80
CA LEU A 147 11.13 -24.36 13.43
C LEU A 147 12.09 -25.03 14.41
N ASP A 148 12.87 -26.00 13.91
CA ASP A 148 14.00 -26.56 14.63
C ASP A 148 15.28 -25.79 14.27
N ILE A 149 15.49 -24.65 14.92
CA ILE A 149 16.66 -23.78 14.69
C ILE A 149 17.95 -24.42 15.21
N GLU A 150 17.87 -25.23 16.27
CA GLU A 150 19.02 -25.89 16.88
C GLU A 150 19.65 -26.89 15.91
N SER A 151 18.83 -27.66 15.19
CA SER A 151 19.27 -28.62 14.17
C SER A 151 19.86 -27.98 12.90
N MET A 152 19.62 -26.68 12.66
CA MET A 152 20.14 -26.03 11.45
C MET A 152 21.67 -25.99 11.47
N THR A 153 22.30 -26.54 10.45
CA THR A 153 23.75 -26.41 10.23
C THR A 153 24.04 -25.15 9.42
N ILE A 154 25.16 -24.49 9.74
CA ILE A 154 25.76 -23.47 8.87
C ILE A 154 26.82 -24.21 8.06
N GLU A 155 26.79 -24.10 6.73
CA GLU A 155 27.75 -24.78 5.87
C GLU A 155 29.19 -24.27 6.12
N ASP A 156 30.17 -25.16 6.02
CA ASP A 156 31.58 -24.85 6.35
C ASP A 156 32.19 -23.77 5.45
N ASP A 157 31.67 -23.64 4.22
CA ASP A 157 32.07 -22.64 3.23
C ASP A 157 31.39 -21.27 3.45
N TYR A 158 30.45 -21.15 4.39
CA TYR A 158 29.85 -19.88 4.75
C TYR A 158 30.84 -19.00 5.53
N ALA A 159 31.40 -18.02 4.82
CA ALA A 159 32.34 -17.03 5.32
C ALA A 159 31.69 -15.73 5.83
N GLY A 160 30.35 -15.67 5.89
CA GLY A 160 29.64 -14.47 6.34
C GLY A 160 29.50 -14.38 7.86
N PRO A 161 28.84 -13.32 8.35
CA PRO A 161 28.65 -13.06 9.77
C PRO A 161 27.89 -14.18 10.50
N LYS A 162 28.37 -14.54 11.69
CA LYS A 162 27.77 -15.56 12.58
C LYS A 162 27.50 -14.95 13.94
N LEU A 163 26.35 -15.25 14.53
CA LEU A 163 26.04 -14.81 15.89
C LEU A 163 26.99 -15.48 16.89
N GLU A 164 27.46 -14.73 17.87
CA GLU A 164 28.34 -15.21 18.95
C GLU A 164 27.46 -15.83 20.05
N ASP A 165 27.51 -17.15 20.22
CA ASP A 165 26.63 -17.90 21.13
C ASP A 165 25.13 -17.58 20.94
N GLY A 166 24.74 -17.35 19.68
CA GLY A 166 23.37 -16.98 19.31
C GLY A 166 22.99 -15.53 19.63
N LYS A 167 23.91 -14.71 20.15
CA LYS A 167 23.69 -13.31 20.48
C LYS A 167 24.20 -12.36 19.40
N VAL A 168 23.52 -11.24 19.26
CA VAL A 168 23.97 -10.11 18.43
C VAL A 168 25.03 -9.33 19.20
N THR A 169 26.16 -9.05 18.56
CA THR A 169 27.28 -8.26 19.10
C THR A 169 27.58 -7.07 18.19
N VAL A 170 28.38 -6.11 18.67
CA VAL A 170 28.83 -4.97 17.85
C VAL A 170 29.63 -5.45 16.64
N SER A 171 30.55 -6.40 16.83
CA SER A 171 31.32 -7.07 15.76
C SER A 171 30.39 -7.68 14.71
N PHE A 172 29.42 -8.49 15.14
CA PHE A 172 28.44 -9.08 14.23
C PHE A 172 27.69 -8.02 13.43
N MET A 173 27.24 -6.94 14.08
CA MET A 173 26.52 -5.86 13.38
C MET A 173 27.40 -5.15 12.36
N THR A 174 28.65 -4.84 12.70
CA THR A 174 29.62 -4.24 11.76
C THR A 174 29.86 -5.14 10.55
N ASP A 175 30.13 -6.42 10.79
CA ASP A 175 30.39 -7.40 9.72
C ASP A 175 29.14 -7.62 8.85
N MET A 176 27.96 -7.71 9.45
CA MET A 176 26.69 -7.86 8.73
C MET A 176 26.38 -6.66 7.86
N MET A 177 26.65 -5.44 8.34
CA MET A 177 26.42 -4.25 7.52
C MET A 177 27.34 -4.21 6.29
N GLU A 178 28.62 -4.55 6.44
CA GLU A 178 29.52 -4.62 5.29
C GLU A 178 29.14 -5.78 4.35
N TRP A 179 28.74 -6.93 4.89
CA TRP A 179 28.28 -8.08 4.11
C TRP A 179 27.07 -7.74 3.23
N PHE A 180 26.08 -7.03 3.78
CA PHE A 180 24.90 -6.56 3.04
C PHE A 180 25.23 -5.46 2.03
N LYS A 181 26.17 -4.57 2.36
CA LYS A 181 26.65 -3.54 1.43
C LYS A 181 27.36 -4.15 0.22
N GLU A 182 27.98 -5.32 0.38
CA GLU A 182 28.51 -6.14 -0.71
C GLU A 182 27.45 -7.01 -1.41
N GLN A 183 26.16 -6.81 -1.09
CA GLN A 183 25.01 -7.56 -1.61
C GLN A 183 25.06 -9.07 -1.34
N LYS A 184 25.76 -9.46 -0.28
CA LYS A 184 25.81 -10.85 0.14
C LYS A 184 24.69 -11.13 1.14
N LYS A 185 24.28 -12.39 1.22
CA LYS A 185 23.13 -12.81 2.02
C LYS A 185 23.57 -13.35 3.38
N LEU A 186 22.90 -12.93 4.46
CA LEU A 186 23.10 -13.51 5.79
C LEU A 186 22.64 -14.98 5.79
N HIS A 187 23.32 -15.85 6.53
CA HIS A 187 22.88 -17.24 6.62
C HIS A 187 21.49 -17.34 7.29
N ARG A 188 20.64 -18.24 6.78
CA ARG A 188 19.24 -18.39 7.24
C ARG A 188 19.12 -18.70 8.73
N LYS A 189 20.07 -19.45 9.31
CA LYS A 189 20.10 -19.76 10.75
C LYS A 189 20.21 -18.48 11.58
N CYS A 190 21.15 -17.59 11.23
CA CYS A 190 21.32 -16.31 11.89
C CYS A 190 20.08 -15.42 11.74
N ALA A 191 19.47 -15.39 10.54
CA ALA A 191 18.23 -14.64 10.31
C ALA A 191 17.07 -15.15 11.19
N TYR A 192 16.84 -16.48 11.26
CA TYR A 192 15.83 -17.06 12.14
C TYR A 192 16.12 -16.75 13.62
N GLN A 193 17.37 -16.85 14.06
CA GLN A 193 17.76 -16.52 15.43
C GLN A 193 17.46 -15.04 15.77
N ILE A 194 17.76 -14.10 14.87
CA ILE A 194 17.42 -12.69 15.03
C ILE A 194 15.90 -12.51 15.16
N LEU A 195 15.12 -13.14 14.27
CA LEU A 195 13.66 -12.98 14.26
C LEU A 195 12.98 -13.57 15.50
N VAL A 196 13.42 -14.74 15.97
CA VAL A 196 12.87 -15.34 17.19
C VAL A 196 13.18 -14.49 18.42
N GLN A 197 14.43 -14.02 18.55
CA GLN A 197 14.82 -13.17 19.67
C GLN A 197 14.11 -11.82 19.65
N VAL A 198 14.00 -11.17 18.48
CA VAL A 198 13.38 -9.85 18.40
C VAL A 198 11.86 -9.93 18.62
N LYS A 199 11.22 -11.03 18.20
CA LYS A 199 9.82 -11.32 18.53
C LYS A 199 9.60 -11.37 20.05
N ASP A 200 10.46 -12.09 20.76
CA ASP A 200 10.41 -12.17 22.23
C ASP A 200 10.57 -10.78 22.87
N VAL A 201 11.55 -9.99 22.44
CA VAL A 201 11.74 -8.61 22.90
C VAL A 201 10.51 -7.73 22.63
N LEU A 202 10.01 -7.71 21.39
CA LEU A 202 8.90 -6.85 20.98
C LEU A 202 7.57 -7.24 21.64
N SER A 203 7.33 -8.53 21.88
CA SER A 203 6.11 -9.03 22.52
C SER A 203 5.92 -8.56 23.96
N LYS A 204 7.02 -8.22 24.64
CA LYS A 204 7.03 -7.72 26.02
C LYS A 204 6.79 -6.22 26.11
N LEU A 205 6.84 -5.50 24.99
CA LEU A 205 6.61 -4.06 24.95
C LEU A 205 5.11 -3.74 24.96
N PRO A 206 4.71 -2.60 25.54
CA PRO A 206 3.34 -2.08 25.40
C PRO A 206 3.09 -1.56 23.97
N SER A 207 1.81 -1.37 23.62
CA SER A 207 1.43 -0.79 22.32
C SER A 207 1.81 0.70 22.20
N LEU A 208 1.85 1.41 23.34
CA LEU A 208 2.45 2.73 23.48
C LEU A 208 3.72 2.59 24.32
N VAL A 209 4.89 2.76 23.70
CA VAL A 209 6.17 2.80 24.42
C VAL A 209 6.35 4.19 25.04
N GLU A 210 6.83 4.25 26.27
CA GLU A 210 7.04 5.53 26.97
C GLU A 210 8.49 5.59 27.43
N ILE A 211 9.19 6.67 27.05
CA ILE A 211 10.59 6.88 27.41
C ILE A 211 10.79 8.24 28.07
N THR A 212 11.83 8.32 28.90
CA THR A 212 12.30 9.58 29.48
C THR A 212 13.72 9.85 29.01
N LEU A 213 13.91 10.93 28.25
CA LEU A 213 15.21 11.50 27.91
C LEU A 213 15.64 12.45 29.02
N LYS A 214 16.82 12.21 29.59
CA LYS A 214 17.42 13.13 30.57
C LYS A 214 17.86 14.41 29.86
N GLU A 215 18.09 15.47 30.63
CA GLU A 215 18.45 16.80 30.12
C GLU A 215 19.63 16.79 29.13
N THR A 216 20.63 15.94 29.36
CA THR A 216 21.83 15.78 28.51
C THR A 216 21.65 14.82 27.33
N ASP A 217 20.59 14.03 27.33
CA ASP A 217 20.41 12.95 26.36
C ASP A 217 19.81 13.49 25.06
N LYS A 218 20.19 12.86 23.94
CA LYS A 218 19.60 13.11 22.62
C LYS A 218 18.89 11.85 22.14
N LEU A 219 17.88 12.00 21.28
CA LEU A 219 17.27 10.93 20.49
C LEU A 219 17.24 11.33 19.03
N THR A 220 17.59 10.40 18.15
CA THR A 220 17.41 10.56 16.71
C THR A 220 16.11 9.90 16.26
N ILE A 221 15.23 10.62 15.56
CA ILE A 221 13.99 10.08 14.99
C ILE A 221 14.10 10.08 13.46
N CYS A 222 14.00 8.89 12.88
CA CYS A 222 13.92 8.65 11.45
C CYS A 222 12.49 8.29 11.06
N GLY A 223 12.05 8.71 9.87
CA GLY A 223 10.81 8.27 9.26
C GLY A 223 11.01 7.03 8.38
N ASP A 224 10.18 6.93 7.35
CA ASP A 224 10.17 5.84 6.37
C ASP A 224 11.56 5.64 5.75
N THR A 225 11.95 4.38 5.54
CA THR A 225 13.22 4.01 4.89
C THR A 225 13.03 3.10 3.68
N HIS A 226 11.91 2.37 3.60
CA HIS A 226 11.43 1.65 2.40
C HIS A 226 12.52 0.86 1.64
N GLY A 227 13.29 0.04 2.36
CA GLY A 227 14.31 -0.81 1.75
C GLY A 227 15.44 -0.08 1.04
N GLN A 228 15.68 1.21 1.35
CA GLN A 228 16.82 1.98 0.86
C GLN A 228 18.05 1.76 1.74
N TYR A 229 18.62 0.54 1.68
CA TYR A 229 19.68 0.09 2.58
C TYR A 229 20.93 0.98 2.60
N TYR A 230 21.37 1.45 1.43
CA TYR A 230 22.56 2.30 1.33
C TYR A 230 22.33 3.69 1.96
N ASP A 231 21.10 4.20 1.90
CA ASP A 231 20.73 5.44 2.57
C ASP A 231 20.62 5.25 4.09
N LEU A 232 20.17 4.08 4.56
CA LEU A 232 20.25 3.72 5.98
C LEU A 232 21.70 3.76 6.49
N LEU A 233 22.64 3.16 5.75
CA LEU A 233 24.07 3.23 6.08
C LEU A 233 24.58 4.68 6.05
N ASN A 234 24.09 5.50 5.14
CA ASN A 234 24.43 6.92 5.08
C ASN A 234 23.94 7.69 6.32
N ILE A 235 22.73 7.40 6.82
CA ILE A 235 22.23 7.96 8.09
C ILE A 235 23.22 7.62 9.22
N PHE A 236 23.63 6.37 9.35
CA PHE A 236 24.58 5.96 10.40
C PHE A 236 25.98 6.56 10.21
N LYS A 237 26.41 6.77 8.96
CA LYS A 237 27.67 7.47 8.67
C LYS A 237 27.61 8.94 9.07
N LEU A 238 26.51 9.63 8.78
CA LEU A 238 26.33 11.06 9.04
C LEU A 238 26.07 11.36 10.51
N ASN A 239 25.33 10.48 11.19
CA ASN A 239 24.81 10.72 12.54
C ASN A 239 25.38 9.79 13.63
N GLY A 240 26.32 8.93 13.24
CA GLY A 240 26.92 7.92 14.11
C GLY A 240 26.08 6.64 14.20
N LEU A 241 26.72 5.54 14.56
CA LEU A 241 26.04 4.26 14.75
C LEU A 241 25.11 4.29 15.97
N PRO A 242 24.05 3.47 15.98
CA PRO A 242 23.26 3.24 17.19
C PRO A 242 24.13 2.74 18.35
N SER A 243 23.89 3.28 19.53
CA SER A 243 24.49 2.85 20.79
C SER A 243 23.67 3.39 21.96
N ASP A 244 24.01 2.98 23.19
CA ASP A 244 23.35 3.54 24.39
C ASP A 244 23.51 5.07 24.49
N ALA A 245 24.60 5.64 23.96
CA ALA A 245 24.82 7.08 23.92
C ALA A 245 24.27 7.79 22.66
N ASN A 246 23.80 7.01 21.68
CA ASN A 246 23.25 7.53 20.42
C ASN A 246 21.97 6.75 20.07
N PRO A 247 20.87 6.94 20.81
CA PRO A 247 19.65 6.20 20.61
C PRO A 247 18.91 6.66 19.34
N TYR A 248 18.16 5.72 18.76
CA TYR A 248 17.37 5.92 17.55
C TYR A 248 15.94 5.44 17.72
N LEU A 249 15.03 6.13 17.04
CA LEU A 249 13.66 5.70 16.79
C LEU A 249 13.42 5.71 15.28
N PHE A 250 13.10 4.56 14.69
CA PHE A 250 12.62 4.48 13.31
C PHE A 250 11.10 4.32 13.31
N ASN A 251 10.41 5.27 12.67
CA ASN A 251 8.97 5.45 12.74
C ASN A 251 8.21 4.72 11.62
N GLY A 252 8.40 3.40 11.53
CA GLY A 252 7.71 2.53 10.58
C GLY A 252 8.20 2.62 9.14
N ASP A 253 7.60 1.79 8.28
CA ASP A 253 7.86 1.72 6.84
C ASP A 253 9.33 1.47 6.52
N PHE A 254 9.83 0.36 7.07
CA PHE A 254 11.20 -0.12 6.87
C PHE A 254 11.37 -0.83 5.53
N VAL A 255 10.30 -1.48 5.09
CA VAL A 255 10.29 -2.42 3.96
C VAL A 255 9.38 -1.92 2.82
N ASP A 256 9.30 -2.73 1.76
CA ASP A 256 8.58 -2.48 0.52
C ASP A 256 9.15 -1.32 -0.32
N ARG A 257 8.78 -1.31 -1.60
CA ARG A 257 9.20 -0.35 -2.64
C ARG A 257 10.68 -0.49 -3.01
N GLY A 258 11.59 -0.22 -2.09
CA GLY A 258 13.03 -0.43 -2.29
C GLY A 258 13.38 -1.91 -2.31
N SER A 259 14.41 -2.26 -3.07
CA SER A 259 14.82 -3.65 -3.35
C SER A 259 15.84 -4.22 -2.36
N PHE A 260 16.11 -3.51 -1.26
CA PHE A 260 17.00 -3.95 -0.17
C PHE A 260 16.26 -3.94 1.18
N SER A 261 14.98 -4.31 1.17
CA SER A 261 14.12 -4.31 2.36
C SER A 261 14.59 -5.31 3.41
N LEU A 262 15.07 -6.48 2.97
CA LEU A 262 15.58 -7.52 3.86
C LEU A 262 16.82 -7.05 4.62
N GLU A 263 17.75 -6.39 3.94
CA GLU A 263 18.98 -5.86 4.53
C GLU A 263 18.68 -4.75 5.54
N VAL A 264 17.73 -3.85 5.22
CA VAL A 264 17.24 -2.83 6.15
C VAL A 264 16.66 -3.49 7.40
N ILE A 265 15.67 -4.35 7.26
CA ILE A 265 14.94 -4.86 8.43
C ILE A 265 15.79 -5.76 9.33
N LEU A 266 16.67 -6.60 8.76
CA LEU A 266 17.59 -7.41 9.56
C LEU A 266 18.63 -6.55 10.30
N THR A 267 19.08 -5.45 9.69
CA THR A 267 19.97 -4.48 10.36
C THR A 267 19.25 -3.78 11.51
N LEU A 268 18.01 -3.33 11.29
CA LEU A 268 17.21 -2.68 12.33
C LEU A 268 16.89 -3.65 13.49
N PHE A 269 16.50 -4.90 13.21
CA PHE A 269 16.28 -5.91 14.25
C PHE A 269 17.56 -6.29 14.98
N GLY A 270 18.70 -6.35 14.28
CA GLY A 270 20.00 -6.55 14.92
C GLY A 270 20.30 -5.46 15.94
N PHE A 271 20.14 -4.18 15.58
CA PHE A 271 20.31 -3.07 16.54
C PHE A 271 19.26 -3.07 17.66
N LYS A 272 18.02 -3.52 17.38
CA LYS A 272 17.01 -3.70 18.44
C LYS A 272 17.42 -4.74 19.47
N LEU A 273 18.08 -5.82 19.04
CA LEU A 273 18.60 -6.84 19.95
C LEU A 273 19.85 -6.38 20.70
N LEU A 274 20.70 -5.60 20.04
CA LEU A 274 21.94 -5.10 20.62
C LEU A 274 21.71 -3.99 21.66
N TYR A 275 20.74 -3.10 21.39
CA TYR A 275 20.41 -1.95 22.25
C TYR A 275 18.89 -1.88 22.48
N PRO A 276 18.29 -2.84 23.20
CA PRO A 276 16.83 -2.97 23.31
C PRO A 276 16.13 -1.76 23.93
N ASP A 277 16.82 -1.03 24.81
CA ASP A 277 16.25 0.15 25.49
C ASP A 277 16.55 1.47 24.78
N ASN A 278 17.48 1.47 23.80
CA ASN A 278 17.99 2.66 23.13
C ASN A 278 17.80 2.63 21.59
N PHE A 279 17.27 1.53 21.04
CA PHE A 279 16.89 1.40 19.65
C PHE A 279 15.42 1.02 19.56
N HIS A 280 14.62 1.93 18.99
CA HIS A 280 13.17 1.82 18.97
C HIS A 280 12.66 1.69 17.54
N LEU A 281 11.67 0.82 17.37
CA LEU A 281 11.00 0.55 16.10
C LEU A 281 9.50 0.67 16.33
N LEU A 282 8.84 1.53 15.56
CA LEU A 282 7.39 1.62 15.52
C LEU A 282 6.85 0.97 14.26
N ARG A 283 5.63 0.48 14.33
CA ARG A 283 4.96 -0.14 13.18
C ARG A 283 4.51 0.93 12.20
N GLY A 284 4.81 0.76 10.91
CA GLY A 284 4.21 1.50 9.81
C GLY A 284 3.13 0.69 9.11
N ASN A 285 2.48 1.28 8.10
CA ASN A 285 1.47 0.55 7.34
C ASN A 285 2.09 -0.52 6.42
N HIS A 286 3.37 -0.39 6.07
CA HIS A 286 4.10 -1.38 5.29
C HIS A 286 4.62 -2.56 6.11
N GLU A 287 4.55 -2.55 7.45
CA GLU A 287 4.75 -3.75 8.28
C GLU A 287 3.44 -4.57 8.40
N THR A 288 2.80 -4.84 7.25
CA THR A 288 1.53 -5.55 7.13
C THR A 288 1.48 -6.47 5.90
N ASP A 289 0.77 -7.59 6.01
CA ASP A 289 0.76 -8.63 4.97
C ASP A 289 0.20 -8.11 3.65
N ASN A 290 -0.86 -7.29 3.73
CA ASN A 290 -1.50 -6.72 2.55
C ASN A 290 -0.56 -5.82 1.76
N MET A 291 0.30 -5.06 2.44
CA MET A 291 1.29 -4.22 1.76
C MET A 291 2.44 -5.05 1.24
N ASN A 292 2.99 -5.96 2.05
CA ASN A 292 4.15 -6.77 1.67
C ASN A 292 3.90 -7.68 0.46
N GLN A 293 2.68 -8.20 0.31
CA GLN A 293 2.24 -8.98 -0.86
C GLN A 293 2.25 -8.15 -2.15
N MET A 294 1.96 -6.85 -2.06
CA MET A 294 1.74 -5.97 -3.20
C MET A 294 2.98 -5.14 -3.58
N TYR A 295 3.82 -4.81 -2.60
CA TYR A 295 4.86 -3.78 -2.76
C TYR A 295 6.30 -4.28 -2.61
N GLY A 296 6.50 -5.60 -2.48
CA GLY A 296 7.76 -6.25 -2.82
C GLY A 296 8.39 -7.08 -1.70
N PHE A 297 8.15 -6.77 -0.43
CA PHE A 297 8.86 -7.42 0.67
C PHE A 297 8.61 -8.93 0.74
N GLU A 298 7.36 -9.39 0.55
CA GLU A 298 7.08 -10.83 0.52
C GLU A 298 7.84 -11.52 -0.62
N GLY A 299 7.87 -10.90 -1.80
CA GLY A 299 8.61 -11.38 -2.95
C GLY A 299 10.11 -11.45 -2.69
N GLU A 300 10.67 -10.39 -2.10
CA GLU A 300 12.09 -10.30 -1.75
C GLU A 300 12.49 -11.39 -0.75
N VAL A 301 11.72 -11.58 0.33
CA VAL A 301 11.99 -12.61 1.34
C VAL A 301 11.88 -14.00 0.74
N LYS A 302 10.88 -14.28 -0.11
CA LYS A 302 10.73 -15.58 -0.78
C LYS A 302 11.87 -15.85 -1.77
N ALA A 303 12.39 -14.82 -2.43
CA ALA A 303 13.51 -14.96 -3.36
C ALA A 303 14.85 -15.19 -2.63
N LYS A 304 15.09 -14.47 -1.53
CA LYS A 304 16.34 -14.57 -0.76
C LYS A 304 16.33 -15.77 0.21
N TYR A 305 15.18 -16.11 0.79
CA TYR A 305 15.01 -17.19 1.75
C TYR A 305 13.86 -18.14 1.38
N THR A 306 12.75 -18.13 2.13
CA THR A 306 11.64 -19.07 2.02
C THR A 306 10.32 -18.38 2.38
N ALA A 307 9.19 -18.97 2.00
CA ALA A 307 7.87 -18.50 2.43
C ALA A 307 7.68 -18.59 3.96
N GLN A 308 8.29 -19.59 4.62
CA GLN A 308 8.25 -19.73 6.08
C GLN A 308 8.97 -18.57 6.79
N MET A 309 10.08 -18.09 6.23
CA MET A 309 10.77 -16.90 6.73
C MET A 309 9.86 -15.67 6.68
N PHE A 310 9.12 -15.48 5.57
CA PHE A 310 8.16 -14.37 5.45
C PHE A 310 7.03 -14.46 6.48
N GLN A 311 6.49 -15.65 6.72
CA GLN A 311 5.46 -15.84 7.75
C GLN A 311 6.00 -15.44 9.14
N LEU A 312 7.26 -15.76 9.46
CA LEU A 312 7.86 -15.32 10.71
C LEU A 312 8.05 -13.79 10.77
N PHE A 313 8.46 -13.14 9.67
CA PHE A 313 8.48 -11.67 9.60
C PHE A 313 7.11 -11.07 9.87
N SER A 314 6.05 -11.60 9.25
CA SER A 314 4.66 -11.17 9.49
C SER A 314 4.27 -11.29 10.96
N GLU A 315 4.62 -12.39 11.63
CA GLU A 315 4.37 -12.55 13.06
C GLU A 315 5.16 -11.55 13.91
N VAL A 316 6.42 -11.28 13.57
CA VAL A 316 7.26 -10.30 14.28
C VAL A 316 6.69 -8.88 14.12
N PHE A 317 6.29 -8.51 12.91
CA PHE A 317 5.70 -7.19 12.61
C PHE A 317 4.44 -6.91 13.41
N GLN A 318 3.65 -7.94 13.72
CA GLN A 318 2.47 -7.80 14.57
C GLN A 318 2.79 -7.37 16.01
N TRP A 319 4.02 -7.60 16.48
CA TRP A 319 4.46 -7.20 17.82
C TRP A 319 5.11 -5.82 17.90
N LEU A 320 5.38 -5.16 16.77
CA LEU A 320 5.91 -3.79 16.76
C LEU A 320 4.95 -2.83 17.48
N PRO A 321 5.42 -2.02 18.44
CA PRO A 321 4.61 -0.98 19.07
C PRO A 321 4.03 0.00 18.04
N LEU A 322 2.89 0.60 18.37
CA LEU A 322 2.13 1.46 17.45
C LEU A 322 2.47 2.94 17.61
N ALA A 323 2.93 3.35 18.79
CA ALA A 323 3.32 4.71 19.08
C ALA A 323 4.39 4.76 20.19
N GLN A 324 5.10 5.88 20.27
CA GLN A 324 6.04 6.18 21.34
C GLN A 324 5.82 7.58 21.91
N CYS A 325 5.74 7.70 23.24
CA CYS A 325 5.64 8.98 23.93
C CYS A 325 6.96 9.31 24.63
N ILE A 326 7.50 10.51 24.37
CA ILE A 326 8.79 10.98 24.87
C ILE A 326 8.53 12.07 25.91
N ASN A 327 9.05 11.88 27.13
CA ASN A 327 8.91 12.80 28.26
C ASN A 327 7.46 13.20 28.56
N THR A 328 6.48 12.37 28.20
CA THR A 328 5.04 12.70 28.28
C THR A 328 4.64 13.96 27.50
N LYS A 329 5.45 14.38 26.52
CA LYS A 329 5.30 15.64 25.78
C LYS A 329 5.19 15.47 24.28
N VAL A 330 5.96 14.57 23.69
CA VAL A 330 5.99 14.37 22.25
C VAL A 330 5.47 12.97 21.94
N LEU A 331 4.42 12.86 21.14
CA LEU A 331 3.89 11.58 20.67
C LEU A 331 4.37 11.31 19.25
N VAL A 332 4.90 10.11 19.01
CA VAL A 332 5.40 9.66 17.72
C VAL A 332 4.57 8.46 17.26
N MET A 333 4.07 8.51 16.02
CA MET A 333 3.40 7.39 15.34
C MET A 333 3.65 7.49 13.84
N HIS A 334 3.49 6.39 13.09
CA HIS A 334 3.77 6.41 11.66
C HIS A 334 2.77 7.27 10.86
N GLY A 335 1.48 6.94 10.94
CA GLY A 335 0.37 7.61 10.27
C GLY A 335 -0.02 8.91 10.96
N GLY A 336 -0.99 8.89 11.88
CA GLY A 336 -1.37 10.12 12.58
C GLY A 336 -2.47 9.94 13.60
N LEU A 337 -3.33 10.96 13.70
CA LEU A 337 -4.41 11.01 14.69
C LEU A 337 -5.70 10.34 14.20
N PHE A 338 -6.68 10.32 15.09
CA PHE A 338 -7.82 9.43 15.04
C PHE A 338 -9.02 10.00 14.29
N SER A 339 -9.78 9.10 13.69
CA SER A 339 -11.08 9.37 13.05
C SER A 339 -12.17 9.77 14.05
N GLU A 340 -11.98 9.46 15.33
CA GLU A 340 -12.89 9.80 16.44
C GLU A 340 -12.23 10.76 17.43
N ASP A 341 -13.05 11.62 18.04
CA ASP A 341 -12.60 12.49 19.12
C ASP A 341 -12.51 11.76 20.45
N GLY A 342 -11.71 12.29 21.36
CA GLY A 342 -11.67 11.85 22.74
C GLY A 342 -10.73 10.68 23.05
N VAL A 343 -10.05 10.13 22.04
CA VAL A 343 -8.97 9.14 22.22
C VAL A 343 -7.87 9.69 23.13
N THR A 344 -7.39 8.83 24.02
CA THR A 344 -6.36 9.13 25.02
C THR A 344 -5.13 8.24 24.83
N LEU A 345 -4.02 8.62 25.47
CA LEU A 345 -2.82 7.75 25.54
C LEU A 345 -3.13 6.37 26.16
N ASP A 346 -4.08 6.30 27.09
CA ASP A 346 -4.50 5.04 27.71
C ASP A 346 -5.23 4.11 26.72
N ASP A 347 -6.01 4.69 25.81
CA ASP A 347 -6.64 3.92 24.74
C ASP A 347 -5.59 3.29 23.82
N ILE A 348 -4.51 4.02 23.51
CA ILE A 348 -3.38 3.50 22.72
C ILE A 348 -2.67 2.35 23.45
N ARG A 349 -2.43 2.47 24.76
CA ARG A 349 -1.82 1.40 25.57
C ARG A 349 -2.64 0.11 25.52
N LYS A 350 -3.96 0.22 25.49
CA LYS A 350 -4.91 -0.90 25.52
C LYS A 350 -5.15 -1.57 24.17
N ILE A 351 -4.59 -1.06 23.07
CA ILE A 351 -4.74 -1.69 21.75
C ILE A 351 -4.08 -3.07 21.78
N ASP A 352 -4.87 -4.12 21.50
CA ASP A 352 -4.35 -5.44 21.16
C ASP A 352 -3.76 -5.41 19.74
N ARG A 353 -2.44 -5.22 19.68
CA ARG A 353 -1.72 -4.94 18.42
C ARG A 353 -1.26 -6.19 17.67
N ASN A 354 -1.26 -7.37 18.31
CA ASN A 354 -0.72 -8.62 17.75
C ASN A 354 -1.67 -9.24 16.72
N ARG A 355 -1.90 -8.50 15.63
CA ARG A 355 -2.81 -8.79 14.54
C ARG A 355 -2.49 -7.92 13.33
N GLN A 356 -3.07 -8.25 12.20
CA GLN A 356 -3.15 -7.30 11.08
C GLN A 356 -4.07 -6.12 11.45
N PRO A 357 -3.78 -4.89 10.98
CA PRO A 357 -4.63 -3.75 11.30
C PRO A 357 -6.06 -3.96 10.77
N PRO A 358 -7.09 -3.54 11.51
CA PRO A 358 -8.46 -3.52 11.01
C PRO A 358 -8.63 -2.51 9.87
N ASP A 359 -9.77 -2.59 9.16
CA ASP A 359 -10.12 -1.65 8.09
C ASP A 359 -10.42 -0.22 8.62
N SER A 360 -10.67 -0.06 9.93
CA SER A 360 -10.92 1.22 10.60
C SER A 360 -10.63 1.14 12.12
N GLY A 361 -10.61 2.29 12.79
CA GLY A 361 -10.41 2.42 14.24
C GLY A 361 -8.97 2.77 14.64
N PRO A 362 -8.67 2.86 15.95
CA PRO A 362 -7.45 3.51 16.42
C PRO A 362 -6.13 2.91 15.90
N MET A 363 -6.05 1.58 15.81
CA MET A 363 -4.87 0.91 15.24
C MET A 363 -4.70 1.22 13.75
N CYS A 364 -5.80 1.32 13.00
CA CYS A 364 -5.77 1.71 11.59
C CYS A 364 -5.30 3.16 11.45
N ASP A 365 -5.86 4.06 12.26
CA ASP A 365 -5.59 5.50 12.17
C ASP A 365 -4.13 5.84 12.49
N LEU A 366 -3.56 5.21 13.53
CA LEU A 366 -2.14 5.36 13.89
C LEU A 366 -1.18 4.98 12.76
N LEU A 367 -1.61 4.14 11.82
CA LEU A 367 -0.79 3.67 10.71
C LEU A 367 -1.10 4.38 9.37
N TRP A 368 -2.30 4.95 9.19
CA TRP A 368 -2.79 5.35 7.86
C TRP A 368 -3.29 6.79 7.73
N SER A 369 -3.56 7.50 8.83
CA SER A 369 -4.15 8.83 8.72
C SER A 369 -3.12 9.88 8.30
N ASP A 370 -3.59 10.94 7.64
CA ASP A 370 -2.76 12.05 7.16
C ASP A 370 -3.28 13.40 7.70
N PRO A 371 -2.40 14.37 7.98
CA PRO A 371 -2.83 15.73 8.28
C PRO A 371 -3.48 16.41 7.06
N GLN A 372 -4.41 17.33 7.31
CA GLN A 372 -4.97 18.23 6.29
C GLN A 372 -4.94 19.69 6.77
N PRO A 373 -4.77 20.66 5.87
CA PRO A 373 -4.65 22.07 6.27
C PRO A 373 -5.94 22.67 6.85
N GLN A 374 -7.10 22.18 6.43
CA GLN A 374 -8.40 22.66 6.88
C GLN A 374 -8.90 21.94 8.14
N ASN A 375 -9.68 22.63 8.98
CA ASN A 375 -10.29 22.07 10.17
C ASN A 375 -11.20 20.86 9.88
N GLY A 376 -11.42 20.06 10.92
CA GLY A 376 -12.28 18.89 10.91
C GLY A 376 -11.58 17.65 10.36
N ARG A 377 -12.38 16.72 9.85
CA ARG A 377 -11.91 15.46 9.28
C ARG A 377 -12.43 15.28 7.87
N SER A 378 -11.73 14.50 7.05
CA SER A 378 -12.19 14.10 5.72
C SER A 378 -11.86 12.63 5.47
N VAL A 379 -12.52 12.04 4.48
CA VAL A 379 -12.17 10.69 4.01
C VAL A 379 -10.75 10.72 3.47
N SER A 380 -9.91 9.75 3.86
CA SER A 380 -8.54 9.67 3.38
C SER A 380 -8.47 9.51 1.85
N LYS A 381 -7.52 10.21 1.23
CA LYS A 381 -7.16 10.01 -0.20
C LYS A 381 -6.63 8.61 -0.47
N ARG A 382 -6.21 7.89 0.58
CA ARG A 382 -5.72 6.50 0.52
C ARG A 382 -6.86 5.48 0.52
N GLY A 383 -8.10 5.91 0.76
CA GLY A 383 -9.28 5.04 0.83
C GLY A 383 -9.39 4.24 2.13
N VAL A 384 -8.52 4.49 3.12
CA VAL A 384 -8.48 3.85 4.44
C VAL A 384 -8.15 4.92 5.50
N SER A 385 -8.74 4.82 6.69
CA SER A 385 -8.66 5.87 7.74
C SER A 385 -9.21 7.24 7.28
N CYS A 386 -8.73 8.34 7.88
CA CYS A 386 -9.17 9.71 7.66
C CYS A 386 -8.01 10.68 7.40
N GLN A 387 -8.34 11.88 6.94
CA GLN A 387 -7.49 13.05 7.10
C GLN A 387 -7.97 13.87 8.32
N PHE A 388 -7.05 14.50 9.05
CA PHE A 388 -7.37 15.26 10.28
C PHE A 388 -6.78 16.68 10.26
N GLY A 389 -7.58 17.66 10.70
CA GLY A 389 -7.23 19.08 10.70
C GLY A 389 -6.41 19.53 11.93
N PRO A 390 -6.03 20.82 11.95
CA PRO A 390 -5.29 21.40 13.07
C PRO A 390 -6.11 21.46 14.37
N ASP A 391 -7.43 21.63 14.30
CA ASP A 391 -8.36 21.59 15.44
C ASP A 391 -8.40 20.20 16.11
N VAL A 392 -8.36 19.12 15.31
CA VAL A 392 -8.26 17.74 15.81
C VAL A 392 -6.93 17.54 16.53
N THR A 393 -5.85 18.07 15.95
CA THR A 393 -4.51 17.97 16.54
C THR A 393 -4.43 18.71 17.86
N GLU A 394 -4.90 19.96 17.90
CA GLU A 394 -4.94 20.77 19.10
C GLU A 394 -5.76 20.11 20.21
N SER A 395 -6.98 19.66 19.90
CA SER A 395 -7.87 19.01 20.88
C SER A 395 -7.25 17.75 21.47
N PHE A 396 -6.60 16.91 20.65
CA PHE A 396 -5.94 15.70 21.13
C PHE A 396 -4.75 16.02 22.04
N LEU A 397 -3.91 16.98 21.64
CA LEU A 397 -2.72 17.38 22.39
C LEU A 397 -3.11 17.97 23.76
N GLU A 398 -4.09 18.89 23.78
CA GLU A 398 -4.59 19.49 25.03
C GLU A 398 -5.14 18.44 25.98
N LYS A 399 -5.97 17.53 25.48
CA LYS A 399 -6.57 16.44 26.28
C LYS A 399 -5.51 15.54 26.91
N ASN A 400 -4.44 15.26 26.17
CA ASN A 400 -3.38 14.34 26.60
C ASN A 400 -2.16 15.05 27.20
N LYS A 401 -2.21 16.38 27.36
CA LYS A 401 -1.13 17.22 27.90
C LYS A 401 0.20 17.13 27.12
N LEU A 402 0.10 16.89 25.82
CA LEU A 402 1.20 16.80 24.87
C LEU A 402 1.46 18.18 24.24
N ASP A 403 2.68 18.38 23.76
CA ASP A 403 3.10 19.63 23.13
C ASP A 403 2.93 19.57 21.60
N TYR A 404 3.31 18.46 20.97
CA TYR A 404 3.14 18.21 19.53
C TYR A 404 3.28 16.72 19.18
N ILE A 405 2.96 16.36 17.92
CA ILE A 405 3.20 15.02 17.36
C ILE A 405 4.27 15.01 16.28
N ILE A 406 5.00 13.90 16.18
CA ILE A 406 5.88 13.58 15.05
C ILE A 406 5.30 12.36 14.33
N ARG A 407 5.21 12.45 13.00
CA ARG A 407 4.75 11.36 12.13
C ARG A 407 5.57 11.26 10.85
N SER A 408 5.30 10.27 10.02
CA SER A 408 6.06 10.01 8.79
C SER A 408 5.13 9.80 7.58
N HIS A 409 5.09 8.64 6.92
CA HIS A 409 4.03 8.18 5.99
C HIS A 409 3.77 8.97 4.68
N GLU A 410 4.22 10.23 4.60
CA GLU A 410 4.11 11.09 3.42
C GLU A 410 5.49 11.59 3.01
N VAL A 411 5.86 11.33 1.76
CA VAL A 411 7.05 11.93 1.15
C VAL A 411 6.95 13.45 1.15
N LYS A 412 8.01 14.12 1.59
CA LYS A 412 8.15 15.59 1.57
C LYS A 412 9.40 15.96 0.78
N ALA A 413 9.30 16.98 -0.07
CA ALA A 413 10.41 17.40 -0.93
C ALA A 413 11.69 17.70 -0.13
N GLU A 414 11.54 18.33 1.03
CA GLU A 414 12.64 18.68 1.94
C GLU A 414 12.92 17.61 3.00
N GLY A 415 12.32 16.43 2.90
CA GLY A 415 12.45 15.33 3.87
C GLY A 415 11.67 15.54 5.17
N TYR A 416 11.12 16.74 5.40
CA TYR A 416 10.24 17.02 6.53
C TYR A 416 9.23 18.12 6.20
N GLU A 417 8.19 18.27 7.01
CA GLU A 417 7.24 19.37 6.94
C GLU A 417 6.65 19.66 8.33
N VAL A 418 6.45 20.93 8.65
CA VAL A 418 5.83 21.37 9.91
C VAL A 418 4.47 21.98 9.58
N THR A 419 3.40 21.37 10.08
CA THR A 419 2.01 21.78 9.85
C THR A 419 1.28 22.03 11.17
N HIS A 420 0.01 22.43 11.07
CA HIS A 420 -0.88 22.66 12.21
C HIS A 420 -0.26 23.59 13.27
N SER A 421 0.29 24.72 12.81
CA SER A 421 0.92 25.73 13.66
C SER A 421 2.06 25.18 14.55
N GLY A 422 2.83 24.22 14.04
CA GLY A 422 3.95 23.62 14.76
C GLY A 422 3.60 22.37 15.55
N LYS A 423 2.32 21.95 15.56
CA LYS A 423 1.83 20.84 16.38
C LYS A 423 1.84 19.48 15.69
N CYS A 424 2.00 19.44 14.37
CA CYS A 424 2.11 18.20 13.59
C CYS A 424 3.34 18.25 12.68
N ILE A 425 4.28 17.34 12.88
CA ILE A 425 5.56 17.31 12.16
C ILE A 425 5.64 16.02 11.35
N THR A 426 5.90 16.14 10.06
CA THR A 426 6.22 14.99 9.20
C THR A 426 7.73 14.88 9.03
N VAL A 427 8.31 13.70 9.22
CA VAL A 427 9.71 13.37 8.90
C VAL A 427 9.76 12.14 8.00
N PHE A 428 10.59 12.18 6.96
CA PHE A 428 10.71 11.13 5.94
C PHE A 428 12.19 10.88 5.62
N SER A 429 12.65 9.63 5.76
CA SER A 429 14.08 9.29 5.74
C SER A 429 14.50 8.48 4.50
N ALA A 430 13.67 8.43 3.47
CA ALA A 430 13.98 7.81 2.18
C ALA A 430 14.25 8.90 1.12
N PRO A 431 15.50 9.38 0.96
CA PRO A 431 15.83 10.39 -0.05
C PRO A 431 15.69 9.81 -1.46
N ASN A 432 15.35 10.65 -2.44
CA ASN A 432 15.07 10.25 -3.82
C ASN A 432 14.16 9.02 -3.89
N TYR A 433 13.02 9.09 -3.20
CA TYR A 433 12.15 7.95 -2.99
C TYR A 433 11.81 7.22 -4.29
N CYS A 434 11.93 5.89 -4.27
CA CYS A 434 11.74 5.02 -5.44
C CYS A 434 12.62 5.40 -6.66
N ASP A 435 13.77 6.01 -6.43
CA ASP A 435 14.72 6.51 -7.45
C ASP A 435 14.15 7.55 -8.43
N GLN A 436 13.00 8.15 -8.11
CA GLN A 436 12.24 8.99 -9.05
C GLN A 436 11.81 10.34 -8.46
N MET A 437 11.58 10.42 -7.16
CA MET A 437 10.93 11.59 -6.56
C MET A 437 11.86 12.80 -6.39
N GLY A 438 13.18 12.59 -6.34
CA GLY A 438 14.17 13.67 -6.17
C GLY A 438 14.10 14.41 -4.83
N ASN A 439 13.30 13.92 -3.87
CA ASN A 439 13.20 14.52 -2.54
C ASN A 439 14.48 14.34 -1.71
N LYS A 440 14.71 15.22 -0.74
CA LYS A 440 15.67 14.98 0.33
C LYS A 440 15.08 13.98 1.35
N GLY A 441 15.96 13.35 2.12
CA GLY A 441 15.61 12.68 3.37
C GLY A 441 15.90 13.60 4.54
N ALA A 442 15.26 13.36 5.68
CA ALA A 442 15.61 14.02 6.94
C ALA A 442 15.50 13.06 8.13
N TYR A 443 16.20 13.40 9.21
CA TYR A 443 15.99 12.86 10.55
C TYR A 443 15.92 14.01 11.56
N ILE A 444 15.30 13.78 12.71
CA ILE A 444 15.12 14.77 13.77
C ILE A 444 16.03 14.44 14.95
N HIS A 445 16.66 15.46 15.55
CA HIS A 445 17.16 15.36 16.91
C HIS A 445 16.17 15.97 17.90
N LEU A 446 15.91 15.23 18.97
CA LEU A 446 15.30 15.74 20.19
C LEU A 446 16.33 15.70 21.31
N ARG A 447 16.39 16.75 22.12
CA ARG A 447 17.22 16.82 23.32
C ARG A 447 16.31 16.87 24.55
N GLY A 448 16.66 16.15 25.61
CA GLY A 448 15.81 16.12 26.80
C GLY A 448 15.62 17.48 27.48
N SER A 449 16.55 18.42 27.28
CA SER A 449 16.48 19.78 27.85
C SER A 449 15.36 20.66 27.31
N ASP A 450 14.96 20.52 26.04
CA ASP A 450 13.97 21.41 25.42
C ASP A 450 12.99 20.73 24.46
N LEU A 451 13.23 19.46 24.08
CA LEU A 451 12.44 18.66 23.15
C LEU A 451 12.05 19.40 21.87
N LYS A 452 12.85 20.39 21.44
CA LYS A 452 12.62 21.06 20.16
C LYS A 452 13.13 20.19 19.02
N PRO A 453 12.37 20.04 17.92
CA PRO A 453 12.80 19.24 16.78
C PRO A 453 13.89 19.96 16.00
N GLU A 454 15.10 19.39 16.00
CA GLU A 454 16.22 19.84 15.18
C GLU A 454 16.27 18.98 13.89
N PHE A 455 16.03 19.59 12.73
CA PHE A 455 15.94 18.85 11.45
C PHE A 455 17.29 18.74 10.76
N HIS A 456 17.69 17.53 10.39
CA HIS A 456 18.91 17.26 9.64
C HIS A 456 18.57 16.62 8.30
N GLN A 457 18.75 17.38 7.22
CA GLN A 457 18.49 16.92 5.86
C GLN A 457 19.70 16.18 5.28
N PHE A 458 19.44 15.22 4.41
CA PHE A 458 20.45 14.51 3.63
C PHE A 458 19.91 14.11 2.25
N THR A 459 20.81 13.84 1.32
CA THR A 459 20.48 13.42 -0.04
C THR A 459 20.76 11.94 -0.25
N ALA A 460 20.18 11.37 -1.30
CA ALA A 460 20.36 9.97 -1.64
C ALA A 460 21.83 9.68 -1.97
N VAL A 461 22.28 8.48 -1.61
CA VAL A 461 23.57 7.95 -2.03
C VAL A 461 23.40 6.93 -3.15
N VAL A 462 24.46 6.74 -3.94
CA VAL A 462 24.44 5.79 -5.05
C VAL A 462 24.27 4.37 -4.50
N SER A 463 23.18 3.70 -4.89
CA SER A 463 22.98 2.28 -4.66
C SER A 463 23.62 1.46 -5.79
N VAL A 464 24.08 0.24 -5.50
CA VAL A 464 24.76 -0.61 -6.50
C VAL A 464 23.83 -1.02 -7.65
N LEU A 465 22.51 -1.03 -7.42
CA LEU A 465 21.51 -1.30 -8.46
C LEU A 465 21.58 -0.26 -9.61
N LEU A 466 21.91 0.99 -9.29
CA LEU A 466 22.02 2.07 -10.28
C LEU A 466 23.15 1.81 -11.29
N TYR A 467 24.26 1.19 -10.85
CA TYR A 467 25.38 0.84 -11.73
C TYR A 467 25.03 -0.28 -12.72
N LEU A 468 24.24 -1.28 -12.29
CA LEU A 468 23.79 -2.37 -13.15
C LEU A 468 22.71 -1.93 -14.14
N ILE A 469 21.83 -1.01 -13.76
CA ILE A 469 20.82 -0.45 -14.67
C ILE A 469 21.47 0.48 -15.71
N PHE A 470 22.47 1.30 -15.33
CA PHE A 470 23.21 2.12 -16.31
C PHE A 470 24.00 1.29 -17.32
N LEU A 471 24.51 0.12 -16.92
CA LEU A 471 25.20 -0.81 -17.81
C LEU A 471 24.23 -1.66 -18.67
N ALA A 472 22.97 -1.81 -18.27
CA ALA A 472 21.95 -2.55 -19.02
C ALA A 472 21.04 -1.69 -19.91
N VAL A 473 21.05 -0.35 -19.77
CA VAL A 473 20.15 0.56 -20.51
C VAL A 473 20.79 1.21 -21.75
N CYS A 474 22.09 1.00 -22.02
CA CYS A 474 22.70 1.46 -23.27
C CYS A 474 22.80 0.37 -24.33
N SER A 475 21.65 0.04 -24.95
CA SER A 475 21.60 -0.45 -26.34
C SER A 475 20.17 -0.49 -26.90
N ASP A 476 19.35 0.57 -26.78
CA ASP A 476 18.31 0.90 -27.77
C ASP A 476 17.66 2.30 -27.52
N PRO A 477 17.79 3.29 -28.42
CA PRO A 477 17.19 4.62 -28.25
C PRO A 477 15.66 4.72 -28.45
N GLU A 478 14.96 3.64 -28.87
CA GLU A 478 13.54 3.73 -29.26
C GLU A 478 12.50 3.37 -28.17
N LEU A 479 12.91 3.04 -26.94
CA LEU A 479 11.99 2.56 -25.88
C LEU A 479 11.60 3.58 -24.81
N VAL A 480 11.86 4.88 -25.04
CA VAL A 480 11.37 5.96 -24.18
C VAL A 480 10.05 6.48 -24.72
N GLY A 481 8.96 5.76 -24.44
CA GLY A 481 7.62 6.12 -24.91
C GLY A 481 6.52 5.74 -23.92
N GLU A 482 6.03 6.76 -23.20
CA GLU A 482 4.69 6.89 -22.60
C GLU A 482 4.36 6.22 -21.25
N THR A 483 4.41 7.07 -20.23
CA THR A 483 3.69 7.03 -18.94
C THR A 483 2.15 7.10 -19.08
N TYR A 484 1.47 6.46 -18.11
CA TYR A 484 0.05 6.49 -17.73
C TYR A 484 -0.97 5.69 -18.57
N ARG A 485 -1.61 4.69 -17.92
CA ARG A 485 -3.07 4.48 -17.92
C ARG A 485 -3.52 3.61 -16.74
N ASN A 486 -4.55 4.11 -16.05
CA ASN A 486 -5.05 3.68 -14.75
C ASN A 486 -5.55 2.23 -14.67
N ALA A 487 -5.56 1.72 -13.43
CA ALA A 487 -6.07 0.41 -13.03
C ALA A 487 -7.50 0.15 -13.54
N ALA A 488 -7.66 -0.81 -14.46
CA ALA A 488 -8.96 -1.37 -14.77
C ALA A 488 -9.37 -2.43 -13.73
N PRO A 489 -10.64 -2.48 -13.30
CA PRO A 489 -11.16 -3.46 -12.34
C PRO A 489 -10.98 -4.91 -12.82
N SER A 490 -10.93 -5.84 -11.89
CA SER A 490 -10.64 -7.25 -12.13
C SER A 490 -11.64 -7.93 -13.08
N LYS A 491 -12.92 -7.52 -13.05
CA LYS A 491 -13.99 -7.99 -13.97
C LYS A 491 -13.89 -7.40 -15.38
N LEU A 492 -13.39 -6.18 -15.52
CA LEU A 492 -13.09 -5.57 -16.83
C LEU A 492 -11.96 -6.34 -17.55
N LYS A 493 -11.06 -6.96 -16.77
CA LYS A 493 -9.96 -7.80 -17.24
C LYS A 493 -10.37 -9.27 -17.44
N SER A 494 -11.36 -9.78 -16.70
CA SER A 494 -11.78 -11.19 -16.77
C SER A 494 -12.86 -11.48 -17.83
N CYS A 495 -13.66 -10.48 -18.24
CA CYS A 495 -14.70 -10.69 -19.27
C CYS A 495 -14.13 -11.03 -20.65
N LEU A 496 -12.84 -10.77 -20.88
CA LEU A 496 -12.16 -10.93 -22.16
C LEU A 496 -11.59 -12.33 -22.42
N PHE A 497 -11.80 -13.33 -21.54
CA PHE A 497 -11.16 -14.64 -21.71
C PHE A 497 -12.01 -15.89 -21.51
N PHE A 498 -13.30 -15.76 -21.23
CA PHE A 498 -14.15 -16.92 -20.98
C PHE A 498 -15.02 -17.26 -22.18
N GLY A 499 -14.45 -17.89 -23.22
CA GLY A 499 -15.19 -18.58 -24.30
C GLY A 499 -16.29 -17.78 -25.02
N GLY A 500 -16.39 -16.48 -24.76
CA GLY A 500 -17.52 -15.60 -25.06
C GLY A 500 -17.18 -14.53 -26.08
N ILE A 501 -15.89 -14.31 -26.39
CA ILE A 501 -15.50 -13.47 -27.54
C ILE A 501 -16.26 -13.93 -28.80
N GLY A 502 -16.37 -15.25 -29.02
CA GLY A 502 -17.14 -15.81 -30.15
C GLY A 502 -18.67 -15.84 -29.99
N ARG A 503 -19.23 -15.47 -28.82
CA ARG A 503 -20.67 -15.50 -28.53
C ARG A 503 -21.26 -14.13 -28.18
N THR A 504 -20.45 -13.15 -27.77
CA THR A 504 -20.87 -11.78 -27.49
C THR A 504 -21.10 -11.05 -28.80
N ASN A 505 -22.37 -10.84 -29.13
CA ASN A 505 -22.80 -10.29 -30.40
C ASN A 505 -23.80 -9.15 -30.25
N MET A 506 -24.12 -8.71 -29.03
CA MET A 506 -25.05 -7.60 -28.81
C MET A 506 -24.49 -6.59 -27.81
N ILE A 507 -24.76 -5.31 -28.05
CA ILE A 507 -24.58 -4.23 -27.09
C ILE A 507 -25.96 -3.72 -26.66
N GLN A 508 -26.14 -3.54 -25.35
CA GLN A 508 -27.34 -2.94 -24.79
C GLN A 508 -26.96 -1.71 -23.97
N VAL A 509 -27.67 -0.60 -24.15
CA VAL A 509 -27.47 0.62 -23.36
C VAL A 509 -28.80 1.05 -22.76
N VAL A 510 -28.82 1.30 -21.46
CA VAL A 510 -30.04 1.61 -20.69
C VAL A 510 -29.75 2.71 -19.68
N GLY A 511 -30.60 3.73 -19.64
CA GLY A 511 -30.66 4.74 -18.57
C GLY A 511 -31.84 4.45 -17.64
N SER A 512 -31.70 4.73 -16.35
CA SER A 512 -32.78 4.52 -15.37
C SER A 512 -32.76 5.54 -14.25
N LYS A 513 -33.96 5.94 -13.79
CA LYS A 513 -34.17 6.80 -12.61
C LYS A 513 -34.53 6.02 -11.33
N GLN A 514 -34.87 4.73 -11.40
CA GLN A 514 -35.28 3.93 -10.22
C GLN A 514 -34.67 2.51 -10.17
N GLU A 515 -34.66 1.91 -8.98
CA GLU A 515 -33.95 0.66 -8.69
C GLU A 515 -34.48 -0.60 -9.40
N ARG A 516 -35.72 -0.62 -9.95
CA ARG A 516 -36.32 -1.87 -10.47
C ARG A 516 -37.13 -1.83 -11.77
N ASP A 517 -37.23 -0.73 -12.51
CA ASP A 517 -38.03 -0.73 -13.74
C ASP A 517 -37.21 -0.66 -15.03
N SER A 518 -37.56 -1.55 -15.97
CA SER A 518 -37.06 -1.61 -17.35
C SER A 518 -37.80 -0.67 -18.31
N GLN A 519 -38.57 0.29 -17.78
CA GLN A 519 -39.28 1.28 -18.60
C GLN A 519 -39.17 2.69 -17.99
N THR A 520 -38.83 3.63 -18.90
CA THR A 520 -38.90 5.11 -18.84
C THR A 520 -38.01 5.89 -17.85
N SER A 521 -36.91 6.47 -18.36
CA SER A 521 -36.86 7.89 -18.80
C SER A 521 -35.43 8.29 -19.24
N GLU A 522 -35.40 9.29 -20.12
CA GLU A 522 -34.34 9.80 -21.00
C GLU A 522 -32.90 9.74 -20.45
N ALA A 523 -32.05 8.90 -21.05
CA ALA A 523 -30.61 9.13 -21.13
C ALA A 523 -30.24 9.21 -22.61
N THR A 524 -29.61 10.29 -23.03
CA THR A 524 -29.30 10.54 -24.45
C THR A 524 -27.92 9.96 -24.75
N VAL A 525 -27.88 8.71 -25.24
CA VAL A 525 -26.69 8.20 -25.93
C VAL A 525 -26.72 8.80 -27.32
N THR A 526 -25.71 9.59 -27.67
CA THR A 526 -25.64 10.25 -28.97
C THR A 526 -24.99 9.31 -30.00
N HIS A 527 -24.06 8.44 -29.57
CA HIS A 527 -23.28 7.57 -30.47
C HIS A 527 -22.90 6.22 -29.82
N ALA A 528 -23.10 5.12 -30.55
CA ALA A 528 -22.60 3.79 -30.16
C ALA A 528 -22.00 3.08 -31.38
N TYR A 529 -20.68 2.83 -31.37
CA TYR A 529 -19.95 2.22 -32.49
C TYR A 529 -19.08 1.04 -32.02
N VAL A 530 -18.90 0.06 -32.91
CA VAL A 530 -18.05 -1.14 -32.74
C VAL A 530 -16.76 -0.95 -33.49
#